data_AF-A0A0G9MZG1-F1
#
_entry.id   AF-A0A0G9MZG1-F1
#
_cell.length_a   1.000
_cell.length_b   1.000
_cell.length_c   1.000
_cell.angle_alpha   90.00
_cell.angle_beta   90.00
_cell.angle_gamma   90.00
#
_symmetry.space_group_name_H-M   'P 1'
#
loop_
_entity.id
_entity.type
_entity.pdbx_description
1 polymer ?
#
loop_
_entity_poly.entity_id
_entity_poly.type
_entity_poly.pdbx_seq_one_letter_code
_entity_poly.pdbx_strand_id
1 'polypeptide(L)'
;MAKLGTIRFWNPERGTGTIDPDHGGDALPFKWADLQDGTERPAPEQRYSYETYEVNGGGKRAVDLRPLANATQEGAQPRAQEQQGTYAQQRQQREQARNQPN
;
A
#
# COMPACT_ATOMS: atom_id res chain seq x y z
N MET A 1 -18.47 -11.44 -3.94
CA MET A 1 -18.83 -10.01 -4.15
C MET A 1 -17.89 -9.21 -3.29
N ALA A 2 -16.99 -8.46 -3.92
CA ALA A 2 -16.07 -7.61 -3.19
C ALA A 2 -16.84 -6.55 -2.39
N LYS A 3 -16.57 -6.48 -1.10
CA LYS A 3 -17.05 -5.46 -0.16
C LYS A 3 -15.96 -4.42 0.04
N LEU A 4 -16.36 -3.23 0.44
CA LEU A 4 -15.45 -2.15 0.78
C LEU A 4 -15.37 -1.99 2.29
N GLY A 5 -14.19 -1.63 2.76
CA GLY A 5 -13.97 -1.30 4.17
C GLY A 5 -12.69 -0.53 4.38
N THR A 6 -12.56 -0.01 5.59
CA THR A 6 -11.46 0.86 5.99
C THR A 6 -10.63 0.18 7.06
N ILE A 7 -9.31 0.20 6.92
CA ILE A 7 -8.43 -0.41 7.93
C ILE A 7 -8.55 0.37 9.24
N ARG A 8 -9.07 -0.28 10.28
CA ARG A 8 -9.19 0.30 11.61
C ARG A 8 -7.90 0.22 12.39
N PHE A 9 -7.20 -0.92 12.28
CA PHE A 9 -5.93 -1.13 12.96
C PHE A 9 -5.11 -2.21 12.26
N TRP A 10 -3.79 -2.01 12.23
CA TRP A 10 -2.82 -2.99 11.73
C TRP A 10 -1.79 -3.30 12.82
N ASN A 11 -1.62 -4.58 13.15
CA ASN A 11 -0.56 -5.05 14.04
C ASN A 11 0.55 -5.73 13.22
N PRO A 12 1.69 -5.05 12.97
CA PRO A 12 2.80 -5.62 12.19
C PRO A 12 3.52 -6.75 12.93
N GLU A 13 3.51 -6.78 14.27
CA GLU A 13 4.17 -7.84 15.06
C GLU A 13 3.44 -9.18 14.92
N ARG A 14 2.12 -9.14 14.81
CA ARG A 14 1.28 -10.33 14.64
C ARG A 14 0.99 -10.64 13.17
N GLY A 15 1.24 -9.69 12.27
CA GLY A 15 0.85 -9.79 10.86
C GLY A 15 -0.68 -9.88 10.70
N THR A 16 -1.43 -9.24 11.59
CA THR A 16 -2.90 -9.27 11.61
C THR A 16 -3.45 -7.86 11.70
N GLY A 17 -4.53 -7.60 10.98
CA GLY A 17 -5.25 -6.33 11.06
C GLY A 17 -6.73 -6.53 11.24
N THR A 18 -7.43 -5.41 11.36
CA THR A 18 -8.89 -5.36 11.43
C THR A 18 -9.40 -4.31 10.45
N ILE A 19 -10.39 -4.70 9.64
CA ILE A 19 -11.05 -3.86 8.66
C ILE A 19 -12.50 -3.61 9.07
N ASP A 20 -12.92 -2.35 9.00
CA ASP A 20 -14.27 -1.91 9.32
C ASP A 20 -15.12 -1.88 8.03
N PRO A 21 -16.22 -2.64 7.92
CA PRO A 21 -17.07 -2.66 6.73
C PRO A 21 -17.77 -1.32 6.49
N ASP A 22 -17.67 -0.79 5.27
CA ASP A 22 -18.29 0.50 4.93
C ASP A 22 -19.83 0.46 4.98
N HIS A 23 -20.40 -0.72 4.71
CA HIS A 23 -21.84 -0.96 4.76
C HIS A 23 -22.39 -1.10 6.20
N GLY A 24 -21.54 -0.88 7.21
CA GLY A 24 -21.85 -1.14 8.62
C GLY A 24 -21.76 -2.62 8.99
N GLY A 25 -21.38 -2.90 10.23
CA GLY A 25 -21.23 -4.25 10.77
C GLY A 25 -20.07 -4.37 11.74
N ASP A 26 -19.79 -5.60 12.18
CA ASP A 26 -18.64 -5.90 13.02
C ASP A 26 -17.32 -5.80 12.24
N ALA A 27 -16.29 -5.32 12.93
CA ALA A 27 -14.95 -5.22 12.39
C ALA A 27 -14.39 -6.62 12.13
N LEU A 28 -13.94 -6.87 10.90
CA LEU A 28 -13.49 -8.18 10.46
C LEU A 28 -11.97 -8.32 10.61
N PRO A 29 -11.47 -9.38 11.24
CA PRO A 29 -10.05 -9.64 11.28
C PRO A 29 -9.56 -10.13 9.91
N PHE A 30 -8.34 -9.76 9.55
CA PHE A 30 -7.63 -10.25 8.36
C PHE A 30 -6.15 -10.50 8.69
N LYS A 31 -5.47 -11.29 7.87
CA LYS A 31 -4.03 -11.56 8.00
C LYS A 31 -3.25 -10.96 6.85
N TRP A 32 -1.95 -10.77 7.07
CA TRP A 32 -0.96 -10.46 6.04
C TRP A 32 -1.11 -11.35 4.80
N ALA A 33 -1.28 -12.66 5.01
CA ALA A 33 -1.35 -13.63 3.93
C ALA A 33 -2.61 -13.50 3.06
N ASP A 34 -3.64 -12.79 3.53
CA ASP A 34 -4.86 -12.52 2.79
C ASP A 34 -4.74 -11.27 1.90
N LEU A 35 -3.65 -10.49 2.01
CA LEU A 35 -3.36 -9.36 1.13
C LEU A 35 -2.74 -9.86 -0.17
N GLN A 36 -3.40 -9.58 -1.29
CA GLN A 36 -2.97 -10.06 -2.60
C GLN A 36 -1.67 -9.42 -3.10
N ASP A 37 -1.41 -8.16 -2.73
CA ASP A 37 -0.21 -7.46 -3.16
C ASP A 37 1.03 -7.81 -2.34
N GLY A 38 0.90 -8.40 -1.14
CA GLY A 38 2.02 -8.96 -0.35
C GLY A 38 3.26 -8.07 -0.18
N THR A 39 3.17 -6.77 -0.45
CA THR A 39 4.31 -5.86 -0.57
C THR A 39 4.07 -4.54 0.14
N GLU A 40 2.81 -4.15 0.34
CA GLU A 40 2.47 -2.89 1.00
C GLU A 40 1.82 -3.12 2.36
N ARG A 41 2.35 -2.44 3.38
CA ARG A 41 1.78 -2.48 4.72
C ARG A 41 0.46 -1.70 4.71
N PRO A 42 -0.67 -2.33 5.08
CA PRO A 42 -1.94 -1.61 5.12
C PRO A 42 -1.84 -0.46 6.13
N ALA A 43 -2.10 0.75 5.67
CA ALA A 43 -2.15 1.91 6.55
C ALA A 43 -3.51 1.95 7.27
N PRO A 44 -3.57 2.38 8.54
CA PRO A 44 -4.83 2.75 9.16
C PRO A 44 -5.52 3.84 8.31
N GLU A 45 -6.86 3.82 8.28
CA GLU A 45 -7.70 4.74 7.50
C GLU A 45 -7.65 4.54 5.97
N GLN A 46 -6.86 3.59 5.48
CA GLN A 46 -6.84 3.25 4.06
C GLN A 46 -8.03 2.35 3.68
N ARG A 47 -8.59 2.59 2.49
CA ARG A 47 -9.73 1.83 1.98
C ARG A 47 -9.27 0.64 1.13
N TYR A 48 -9.82 -0.53 1.44
CA TYR A 48 -9.54 -1.78 0.74
C TYR A 48 -10.84 -2.43 0.26
N SER A 49 -10.78 -3.08 -0.89
CA SER A 49 -11.77 -4.09 -1.26
C SER A 49 -11.36 -5.43 -0.69
N TYR A 50 -12.33 -6.17 -0.16
CA TYR A 50 -12.11 -7.49 0.42
C TYR A 50 -13.33 -8.38 0.17
N GLU A 51 -13.16 -9.68 0.31
CA GLU A 51 -14.29 -10.61 0.34
C GLU A 51 -14.51 -11.13 1.77
N THR A 52 -15.77 -11.35 2.13
CA THR A 52 -16.08 -11.96 3.43
C THR A 52 -16.13 -13.47 3.25
N TYR A 53 -15.27 -14.17 3.99
CA TYR A 53 -15.29 -15.62 4.04
C TYR A 53 -15.83 -16.08 5.39
N GLU A 54 -16.85 -16.94 5.37
CA GLU A 54 -17.36 -17.61 6.56
C GLU A 54 -16.49 -18.82 6.86
N VAL A 55 -15.81 -18.79 8.02
CA VAL A 55 -15.12 -19.97 8.52
C VAL A 55 -16.12 -20.90 9.20
N ASN A 56 -15.92 -22.20 9.02
CA ASN A 56 -16.68 -23.23 9.71
C ASN A 56 -16.67 -22.93 11.23
N GLY A 57 -17.85 -22.68 11.81
CA GLY A 57 -18.00 -22.19 13.18
C GLY A 57 -18.61 -20.79 13.30
N GLY A 58 -19.06 -20.17 12.21
CA GLY A 58 -19.86 -18.93 12.23
C GLY A 58 -19.05 -17.62 12.29
N GLY A 59 -17.72 -17.71 12.31
CA GLY A 59 -16.85 -16.55 12.22
C GLY A 59 -16.80 -15.99 10.79
N LYS A 60 -16.81 -14.67 10.65
CA LYS A 60 -16.54 -13.98 9.38
C LYS A 60 -15.14 -13.39 9.43
N ARG A 61 -14.39 -13.53 8.34
CA ARG A 61 -13.08 -12.89 8.16
C ARG A 61 -12.99 -12.21 6.80
N ALA A 62 -12.17 -11.18 6.71
CA ALA A 62 -11.86 -10.55 5.43
C ALA A 62 -10.72 -11.32 4.75
N VAL A 63 -10.92 -11.68 3.48
CA VAL A 63 -9.94 -12.36 2.61
C VAL A 63 -9.79 -11.59 1.30
N ASP A 64 -8.75 -11.92 0.52
CA ASP A 64 -8.50 -11.31 -0.79
C ASP A 64 -8.46 -9.77 -0.74
N LEU A 65 -7.75 -9.21 0.24
CA LEU A 65 -7.66 -7.77 0.42
C LEU A 65 -6.86 -7.14 -0.72
N ARG A 66 -7.47 -6.18 -1.40
CA ARG A 66 -6.88 -5.39 -2.48
C ARG A 66 -7.02 -3.90 -2.17
N PRO A 67 -5.93 -3.12 -2.25
CA PRO A 67 -6.00 -1.68 -2.03
C PRO A 67 -6.91 -1.05 -3.09
N LEU A 68 -7.90 -0.28 -2.65
CA LEU A 68 -8.60 0.60 -3.59
C LEU A 68 -7.68 1.82 -3.75
N ALA A 69 -7.15 2.02 -4.95
CA ALA A 69 -6.37 3.18 -5.32
C ALA A 69 -7.23 4.45 -5.30
N ASN A 70 -7.64 4.89 -4.12
CA ASN A 70 -8.27 6.18 -3.87
C ASN A 70 -7.25 7.03 -3.13
N ALA A 71 -6.64 7.92 -3.91
CA ALA A 71 -6.02 9.19 -3.53
C ALA A 71 -5.09 9.17 -2.31
N THR A 72 -3.82 9.46 -2.57
CA THR A 72 -2.83 9.96 -1.59
C THR A 72 -2.08 8.90 -0.79
N GLN A 73 -1.50 7.93 -1.47
CA GLN A 73 -0.20 7.41 -1.03
C GLN A 73 0.92 8.28 -1.58
N GLU A 74 0.97 9.53 -1.10
CA GLU A 74 2.18 10.36 -1.13
C GLU A 74 3.25 9.83 -0.15
N GLY A 75 3.11 8.61 0.39
CA GLY A 75 3.96 8.09 1.46
C GLY A 75 4.37 6.61 1.39
N ALA A 76 4.00 5.84 0.36
CA ALA A 76 4.34 4.40 0.29
C ALA A 76 5.21 3.99 -0.92
N GLN A 77 5.83 4.95 -1.61
CA GLN A 77 6.94 4.67 -2.53
C GLN A 77 8.02 5.75 -2.42
N PRO A 78 9.05 5.61 -1.56
CA PRO A 78 10.26 6.37 -1.74
C PRO A 78 11.02 5.78 -2.94
N ARG A 79 10.93 6.48 -4.07
CA ARG A 79 12.10 6.81 -4.91
C ARG A 79 12.99 5.65 -5.37
N ALA A 80 12.56 4.92 -6.40
CA ALA A 80 13.50 4.20 -7.29
C ALA A 80 13.71 4.92 -8.63
N GLN A 81 13.05 6.05 -8.88
CA GLN A 81 13.06 6.70 -10.20
C GLN A 81 13.75 8.08 -10.23
N GLU A 82 14.12 8.67 -9.08
CA GLU A 82 14.77 10.00 -9.04
C GLU A 82 16.31 9.99 -9.07
N GLN A 83 16.96 8.83 -9.19
CA GLN A 83 18.43 8.77 -9.29
C GLN A 83 18.98 8.80 -10.73
N GLN A 84 18.14 8.98 -11.75
CA GLN A 84 18.59 8.97 -13.15
C GLN A 84 18.77 10.38 -13.76
N GLY A 85 18.22 11.43 -13.15
CA GLY A 85 18.29 12.80 -13.69
C GLY A 85 19.57 13.58 -13.35
N THR A 86 20.19 13.31 -12.20
CA THR A 86 21.29 14.13 -11.68
C THR A 86 22.65 13.82 -12.31
N TYR A 87 22.89 12.58 -12.72
CA TYR A 87 24.14 12.20 -13.40
C TYR A 87 24.21 12.69 -14.85
N ALA A 88 23.08 12.82 -15.54
CA ALA A 88 23.02 13.39 -16.89
C ALA A 88 23.40 14.89 -16.87
N GLN A 89 22.89 15.64 -15.88
CA GLN A 89 23.16 17.07 -15.77
C GLN A 89 24.60 17.37 -15.31
N GLN A 90 25.20 16.49 -14.50
CA GLN A 90 26.58 16.66 -14.06
C GLN A 90 27.60 16.36 -15.17
N ARG A 91 27.30 15.46 -16.11
CA ARG A 91 28.14 15.26 -17.31
C ARG A 91 28.11 16.46 -18.24
N GLN A 92 26.94 17.06 -18.46
CA GLN A 92 26.82 18.24 -19.31
C GLN A 92 27.63 19.44 -18.77
N GLN A 93 27.65 19.64 -17.45
CA GLN A 93 28.40 20.74 -16.84
C GLN A 93 29.93 20.52 -16.91
N ARG A 94 30.40 19.27 -16.74
CA ARG A 94 31.82 18.95 -16.85
C ARG A 94 32.32 19.04 -18.30
N GLU A 95 31.47 18.72 -19.28
CA GLU A 95 31.79 18.88 -20.70
C GLU A 95 31.90 20.37 -21.09
N GLN A 96 31.00 21.22 -20.57
CA GLN A 96 31.03 22.67 -20.81
C GLN A 96 32.24 23.34 -20.16
N ALA A 97 32.64 22.92 -18.96
CA ALA A 97 33.83 23.44 -18.28
C ALA A 97 35.13 23.07 -18.99
N ARG A 98 35.16 21.94 -19.72
CA ARG A 98 36.33 21.51 -20.50
C ARG A 98 36.49 22.27 -21.82
N ASN A 99 35.41 22.85 -22.35
CA ASN A 99 35.38 23.53 -23.64
C ASN A 99 35.30 25.05 -23.55
N GLN A 100 35.56 25.65 -22.37
CA GLN A 100 35.84 27.08 -22.28
C GLN A 100 37.33 27.31 -22.54
N PRO A 101 37.73 27.84 -23.72
CA PRO A 101 39.09 28.30 -23.92
C PRO A 101 39.35 29.49 -23.00
N ASN A 102 40.45 29.42 -22.25
CA ASN A 102 41.06 30.57 -21.56
C ASN A 102 41.80 31.45 -22.57
#